data_AF-A0A0F7LNF8-F1
#
_entry.id   AF-A0A0F7LNF8-F1
#
_cell.length_a   1.000
_cell.length_b   1.000
_cell.length_c   1.000
_cell.angle_alpha   90.00
_cell.angle_beta   90.00
_cell.angle_gamma   90.00
#
_symmetry.space_group_name_H-M   'P 1'
#
loop_
_entity.id
_entity.type
_entity.pdbx_description
1 polymer ?
#
loop_
_entity_poly.entity_id
_entity_poly.type
_entity_poly.pdbx_seq_one_letter_code
_entity_poly.pdbx_strand_id
1 'polypeptide(L)'
;MVNFVAFWGFGFLDAKTNHYATYYLLVFLVGTASGVTFFAIRYGVRNIIGFEHVGKATGGIQKISSVVAILMPIIGGYIAKLISIEFTFKLTSILLAVIFLYFLFKKYKLTEKRNMYV
;
A
#
# COMPACT_ATOMS: atom_id res chain seq x y z
N MET A 1 2.63 -6.27 1.41
CA MET A 1 3.26 -6.92 2.56
C MET A 1 4.18 -5.97 3.33
N VAL A 2 5.26 -5.45 2.72
CA VAL A 2 6.22 -4.58 3.43
C VAL A 2 5.58 -3.32 4.02
N ASN A 3 4.71 -2.63 3.28
CA ASN A 3 3.98 -1.46 3.81
C ASN A 3 3.09 -1.83 5.01
N PHE A 4 2.43 -3.00 5.02
CA PHE A 4 1.65 -3.42 6.19
C PHE A 4 2.52 -3.53 7.44
N VAL A 5 3.68 -4.20 7.33
CA VAL A 5 4.62 -4.36 8.45
C VAL A 5 5.12 -3.00 8.94
N ALA A 6 5.41 -2.07 8.03
CA ALA A 6 5.89 -0.75 8.41
C ALA A 6 4.81 0.08 9.13
N PHE A 7 3.57 0.10 8.62
CA PHE A 7 2.45 0.78 9.25
C PHE A 7 2.01 0.14 10.57
N TRP A 8 2.14 -1.19 10.69
CA TRP A 8 1.99 -1.89 11.97
C TRP A 8 3.04 -1.42 12.98
N GLY A 9 4.31 -1.33 12.54
CA GLY A 9 5.39 -0.78 13.36
C GLY A 9 5.07 0.63 13.85
N PHE A 10 4.63 1.54 12.97
CA PHE A 10 4.26 2.90 13.36
C PHE A 10 3.08 2.98 14.35
N GLY A 11 2.13 2.06 14.26
CA GLY A 11 0.94 2.07 15.11
C GLY A 11 1.15 1.40 16.47
N PHE A 12 1.96 0.35 16.54
CA PHE A 12 2.05 -0.51 17.72
C PHE A 12 3.39 -0.46 18.46
N LEU A 13 4.45 0.11 17.87
CA LEU A 13 5.69 0.37 18.60
C LEU A 13 5.52 1.62 19.46
N ASP A 14 5.69 1.47 20.77
CA ASP A 14 5.69 2.58 21.70
C ASP A 14 6.94 3.45 21.49
N ALA A 15 6.72 4.73 21.21
CA ALA A 15 7.77 5.72 20.98
C ALA A 15 8.66 5.96 22.21
N LYS A 16 8.20 5.60 23.41
CA LYS A 16 8.97 5.75 24.65
C LYS A 16 10.02 4.66 24.84
N THR A 17 9.80 3.48 24.28
CA THR A 17 10.65 2.29 24.48
C THR A 17 11.54 1.99 23.27
N ASN A 18 11.17 2.48 22.08
CA ASN A 18 11.87 2.20 20.84
C ASN A 18 12.76 3.35 20.39
N HIS A 19 13.95 3.02 19.91
CA HIS A 19 14.92 3.99 19.42
C HIS A 19 14.43 4.69 18.13
N TYR A 20 14.71 5.98 17.97
CA TYR A 20 14.29 6.78 16.80
C TYR A 20 14.76 6.18 15.46
N ALA A 21 15.91 5.48 15.46
CA ALA A 21 16.44 4.77 14.29
C ALA A 21 15.46 3.73 13.73
N THR A 22 14.67 3.08 14.58
CA THR A 22 13.63 2.13 14.16
C THR A 22 12.59 2.82 13.28
N TYR A 23 12.16 4.03 13.64
CA TYR A 23 11.21 4.80 12.85
C TYR A 23 11.79 5.24 11.50
N TYR A 24 13.06 5.63 11.44
CA TYR A 24 13.74 5.93 10.17
C TYR A 24 13.82 4.71 9.26
N LEU A 25 14.10 3.53 9.81
CA LEU A 25 14.10 2.28 9.06
C LEU A 25 12.70 1.95 8.53
N LEU A 26 11.64 2.16 9.31
CA LEU A 26 10.26 1.96 8.86
C LEU A 26 9.89 2.93 7.73
N VAL A 27 10.30 4.20 7.81
CA VAL A 27 10.09 5.19 6.74
C VAL A 27 10.82 4.77 5.46
N PHE A 28 12.07 4.32 5.57
CA PHE A 28 12.85 3.80 4.46
C PHE A 28 12.15 2.60 3.80
N LEU A 29 11.69 1.64 4.60
CA LEU A 29 10.95 0.47 4.09
C LEU A 29 9.68 0.86 3.33
N VAL A 30 8.90 1.82 3.84
CA VAL A 30 7.72 2.33 3.13
C VAL A 30 8.11 2.97 1.81
N GLY A 31 9.16 3.80 1.80
CA GLY A 31 9.66 4.47 0.60
C GLY A 31 10.06 3.47 -0.49
N THR A 32 10.93 2.52 -0.14
CA THR A 32 11.42 1.50 -1.08
C THR A 32 10.30 0.60 -1.57
N ALA A 33 9.46 0.08 -0.68
CA ALA A 33 8.38 -0.83 -1.07
C ALA A 33 7.33 -0.14 -1.96
N SER A 34 7.01 1.12 -1.67
CA SER A 34 6.08 1.91 -2.48
C SER A 34 6.66 2.22 -3.86
N GLY A 35 7.96 2.56 -3.93
CA GLY A 35 8.68 2.76 -5.19
C GLY A 35 8.65 1.50 -6.08
N VAL A 36 9.05 0.36 -5.53
CA VAL A 36 9.03 -0.93 -6.25
C VAL A 36 7.62 -1.28 -6.74
N THR A 37 6.61 -1.10 -5.88
CA THR A 37 5.21 -1.38 -6.23
C THR A 37 4.73 -0.52 -7.39
N PHE A 38 5.08 0.78 -7.38
CA PHE A 38 4.70 1.71 -8.43
C PHE A 38 5.29 1.32 -9.79
N PHE A 39 6.58 0.95 -9.82
CA PHE A 39 7.23 0.45 -11.02
C PHE A 39 6.61 -0.87 -11.51
N ALA A 40 6.37 -1.82 -10.61
CA ALA A 40 5.76 -3.11 -10.95
C ALA A 40 4.36 -2.96 -11.55
N ILE A 41 3.53 -2.06 -11.00
CA ILE A 41 2.19 -1.77 -11.54
C ILE A 41 2.30 -1.17 -12.94
N ARG A 42 3.16 -0.15 -13.14
CA ARG A 42 3.33 0.49 -14.45
C ARG A 42 3.82 -0.49 -15.50
N TYR A 43 4.79 -1.34 -15.15
CA TYR A 43 5.30 -2.38 -16.03
C TYR A 43 4.22 -3.44 -16.35
N GLY A 44 3.49 -3.92 -15.34
CA GLY A 44 2.41 -4.89 -15.54
C GLY A 44 1.29 -4.35 -16.43
N VAL A 45 0.87 -3.10 -16.23
CA VAL A 45 -0.13 -2.42 -17.07
C VAL A 45 0.33 -2.36 -18.53
N ARG A 46 1.60 -2.05 -18.79
CA ARG A 46 2.14 -2.01 -20.15
C ARG A 46 2.16 -3.38 -20.84
N ASN A 47 2.30 -4.46 -20.07
CA ASN A 47 2.29 -5.81 -20.63
C ASN A 47 0.88 -6.37 -20.86
N ILE A 48 -0.12 -5.85 -20.14
CA ILE A 48 -1.52 -6.27 -20.28
C ILE A 48 -2.24 -5.46 -21.37
N ILE A 49 -1.93 -4.18 -21.47
CA ILE A 49 -2.63 -3.23 -22.36
C ILE A 49 -1.76 -2.98 -23.59
N GLY A 50 -2.31 -3.14 -24.79
CA GLY A 50 -1.61 -2.83 -26.03
C GLY A 50 -1.09 -1.38 -26.06
N PHE A 51 0.08 -1.18 -26.68
CA PHE A 51 0.84 0.09 -26.68
C PHE A 51 -0.01 1.34 -26.97
N GLU A 52 -0.98 1.23 -27.87
CA GLU A 52 -1.89 2.32 -28.28
C GLU A 52 -2.79 2.84 -27.15
N HIS A 53 -3.08 2.01 -26.14
CA HIS A 53 -3.98 2.34 -25.04
C HIS A 53 -3.26 2.49 -23.69
N VAL A 54 -1.97 2.15 -23.61
CA VAL A 54 -1.17 2.28 -22.38
C VAL A 54 -1.21 3.72 -21.85
N GLY A 55 -1.05 4.73 -22.72
CA GLY A 55 -1.06 6.14 -22.32
C GLY A 55 -2.37 6.56 -21.66
N LYS A 56 -3.51 6.14 -22.21
CA LYS A 56 -4.85 6.41 -21.64
C LYS A 56 -5.02 5.72 -20.29
N ALA A 57 -4.61 4.46 -20.19
CA ALA A 57 -4.70 3.69 -18.95
C ALA A 57 -3.79 4.25 -17.84
N THR A 58 -2.53 4.54 -18.14
CA THR A 58 -1.60 5.16 -17.18
C THR A 58 -2.05 6.55 -16.76
N GLY A 59 -2.62 7.32 -17.69
CA GLY A 59 -3.21 8.62 -17.39
C GLY A 59 -4.42 8.51 -16.44
N GLY A 60 -5.29 7.51 -16.64
CA GLY A 60 -6.40 7.21 -15.73
C GLY A 60 -5.93 6.85 -14.32
N ILE A 61 -4.95 5.95 -14.21
CA ILE A 61 -4.34 5.58 -12.93
C ILE A 61 -3.74 6.81 -12.24
N GLN A 62 -3.01 7.64 -12.99
CA GLN A 62 -2.37 8.84 -12.44
C GLN A 62 -3.39 9.84 -11.91
N LYS A 63 -4.53 10.04 -12.59
CA LYS A 63 -5.61 10.92 -12.11
C LYS A 63 -6.15 10.46 -10.76
N ILE A 64 -6.44 9.16 -10.63
CA ILE A 64 -6.94 8.58 -9.38
C ILE A 64 -5.88 8.72 -8.28
N SER A 65 -4.61 8.41 -8.57
CA SER A 65 -3.51 8.57 -7.62
C SER A 65 -3.35 10.00 -7.14
N SER A 66 -3.50 11.00 -8.01
CA SER A 66 -3.44 12.42 -7.60
C SER A 66 -4.58 12.80 -6.66
N VAL A 67 -5.81 12.34 -6.92
CA VAL A 67 -6.95 12.59 -6.02
C VAL A 67 -6.69 11.99 -4.64
N VAL A 68 -6.20 10.74 -4.60
CA VAL A 68 -5.85 10.05 -3.35
C VAL A 68 -4.72 10.80 -2.63
N ALA A 69 -3.69 11.24 -3.34
CA ALA A 69 -2.56 11.97 -2.77
C ALA A 69 -2.96 13.31 -2.13
N ILE A 70 -4.02 13.95 -2.62
CA ILE A 70 -4.56 15.19 -2.04
C ILE A 70 -5.47 14.89 -0.85
N LEU A 71 -6.38 13.93 -0.98
CA LEU A 71 -7.40 13.65 0.04
C LEU A 71 -6.85 12.91 1.27
N MET A 72 -5.92 11.97 1.08
CA MET A 72 -5.43 11.11 2.17
C MET A 72 -4.69 11.88 3.27
N PRO A 73 -3.83 12.88 2.98
CA PRO A 73 -3.25 13.73 4.02
C PRO A 73 -4.30 14.52 4.81
N ILE A 74 -5.35 15.02 4.15
CA ILE A 74 -6.42 15.77 4.81
C ILE A 74 -7.19 14.86 5.77
N ILE A 75 -7.64 13.71 5.27
CA ILE A 75 -8.40 12.74 6.08
C ILE A 75 -7.53 12.18 7.20
N GLY A 76 -6.30 11.76 6.89
CA GLY A 76 -5.36 11.21 7.87
C GLY A 76 -4.95 12.22 8.94
N GLY A 77 -4.70 13.48 8.55
CA GLY A 77 -4.40 14.57 9.48
C GLY A 77 -5.59 14.92 10.37
N TYR A 78 -6.81 14.91 9.82
CA TYR A 78 -8.03 15.14 10.59
C TYR A 78 -8.26 14.04 11.64
N ILE A 79 -8.12 12.77 11.27
CA ILE A 79 -8.22 11.64 12.21
C ILE A 79 -7.12 11.71 13.28
N ALA A 80 -5.88 12.02 12.87
CA ALA A 80 -4.75 12.14 13.78
C ALA A 80 -4.96 13.26 14.83
N LYS A 81 -5.60 14.36 14.43
CA LYS A 81 -5.94 15.47 15.32
C LYS A 81 -7.04 15.10 16.32
N LEU A 82 -8.05 14.34 15.90
CA LEU A 82 -9.20 14.00 16.77
C LEU A 82 -8.91 12.87 17.75
N ILE A 83 -8.14 11.86 17.34
CA ILE A 83 -7.92 10.65 18.13
C ILE A 83 -6.45 10.57 18.55
N SER A 84 -5.57 10.21 17.62
CA SER A 84 -4.12 10.25 17.77
C SER A 84 -3.44 9.84 16.46
N ILE A 85 -2.16 10.21 16.32
CA ILE A 85 -1.32 9.76 15.20
C ILE A 85 -1.17 8.24 15.19
N GLU A 86 -0.99 7.62 16.37
CA GLU A 86 -0.89 6.17 16.52
C GLU A 86 -2.15 5.46 16.00
N PHE A 87 -3.33 5.99 16.32
CA PHE A 87 -4.59 5.42 15.84
C PHE A 87 -4.70 5.46 14.31
N THR A 88 -4.27 6.56 13.68
CA THR A 88 -4.22 6.67 12.21
C THR A 88 -3.32 5.60 11.59
N PHE A 89 -2.17 5.31 12.20
CA PHE A 89 -1.29 4.24 11.73
C PHE A 89 -1.89 2.85 11.94
N LYS A 90 -2.50 2.58 13.10
CA LYS A 90 -3.22 1.32 13.37
C LYS A 90 -4.32 1.08 12.35
N LEU A 91 -5.18 2.08 12.11
CA LEU A 91 -6.26 1.99 11.13
C LEU A 91 -5.72 1.67 9.73
N THR A 92 -4.66 2.37 9.31
CA THR A 92 -4.01 2.16 8.01
C THR A 92 -3.41 0.76 7.90
N SER A 93 -2.80 0.25 8.97
CA SER A 93 -2.25 -1.11 9.01
C SER A 93 -3.35 -2.15 8.83
N ILE A 94 -4.51 -2.00 9.49
CA ILE A 94 -5.65 -2.92 9.36
C ILE A 94 -6.17 -2.92 7.92
N LEU A 95 -6.37 -1.74 7.31
CA LEU A 95 -6.82 -1.64 5.91
C LEU A 95 -5.85 -2.33 4.94
N LEU A 96 -4.54 -2.11 5.13
CA LEU A 96 -3.51 -2.79 4.32
C LEU A 96 -3.51 -4.31 4.55
N ALA A 97 -3.79 -4.78 5.77
CA ALA A 97 -3.91 -6.20 6.07
C ALA A 97 -5.10 -6.82 5.34
N VAL A 98 -6.27 -6.17 5.37
CA VAL A 98 -7.48 -6.62 4.67
C VAL A 98 -7.24 -6.72 3.17
N ILE A 99 -6.62 -5.69 2.57
CA ILE A 99 -6.27 -5.68 1.14
C ILE A 99 -5.31 -6.83 0.84
N PHE A 100 -4.28 -7.03 1.67
CA PHE A 100 -3.32 -8.12 1.48
C PHE A 100 -3.98 -9.49 1.56
N LEU A 101 -4.82 -9.74 2.56
CA LEU A 101 -5.57 -10.99 2.70
C LEU A 101 -6.47 -11.24 1.48
N TYR A 102 -7.20 -10.22 1.03
CA TYR A 102 -8.04 -10.33 -0.17
C TYR A 102 -7.24 -10.79 -1.40
N PHE A 103 -6.08 -10.18 -1.66
CA PHE A 103 -5.22 -10.58 -2.77
C PHE A 103 -4.62 -11.98 -2.60
N LEU A 104 -4.27 -12.37 -1.36
CA LEU A 104 -3.74 -13.70 -1.07
C LEU A 104 -4.78 -14.78 -1.34
N PHE A 105 -6.03 -14.59 -0.87
CA PHE A 105 -7.14 -15.51 -1.16
C PHE A 105 -7.45 -15.59 -2.66
N LYS A 106 -7.46 -14.44 -3.36
CA LYS A 106 -7.67 -14.42 -4.81
C LYS A 106 -6.57 -15.19 -5.55
N LYS A 107 -5.31 -15.02 -5.15
CA LYS A 107 -4.17 -15.75 -5.73
C LYS A 107 -4.29 -17.25 -5.48
N TYR A 108 -4.64 -17.65 -4.26
CA TYR A 108 -4.83 -19.06 -3.90
C TYR A 108 -5.89 -19.73 -4.80
N LYS A 109 -7.08 -19.11 -4.91
CA LYS A 109 -8.18 -19.61 -5.75
C LYS A 109 -7.82 -19.71 -7.23
N LEU A 110 -7.04 -18.76 -7.76
CA LEU A 110 -6.55 -18.79 -9.15
C LEU A 110 -5.51 -19.91 -9.38
N THR A 111 -4.67 -20.17 -8.38
CA THR A 111 -3.64 -21.22 -8.45
C THR A 111 -4.27 -22.62 -8.38
N GLU A 112 -5.27 -22.80 -7.51
CA GLU A 112 -6.06 -24.03 -7.42
C GLU A 112 -6.78 -24.34 -8.73
N LYS A 113 -7.44 -23.33 -9.35
CA LYS A 113 -8.01 -23.48 -10.69
C LYS A 113 -6.95 -23.90 -11.72
N ARG A 114 -5.77 -23.28 -11.72
CA ARG A 114 -4.71 -23.61 -12.70
C ARG A 114 -4.26 -25.07 -12.56
N ASN A 115 -4.11 -25.57 -11.34
CA ASN A 115 -3.71 -26.96 -11.09
C ASN A 115 -4.80 -27.99 -11.41
N MET A 116 -6.06 -27.58 -11.60
CA MET A 116 -7.13 -28.47 -12.10
C MET A 116 -7.11 -28.65 -13.63
N TYR A 117 -6.43 -27.78 -14.37
CA TYR A 117 -6.35 -27.83 -15.84
C TYR A 117 -4.95 -28.24 -16.35
N VAL A 118 -4.03 -28.63 -15.45
CA VAL A 118 -2.71 -29.20 -15.75
C VAL A 118 -2.73 -30.65 -15.28
#